data_AF-A0A9D7RCA4-F1
#
_entry.id   AF-A0A9D7RCA4-F1
#
_cell.length_a   1.000
_cell.length_b   1.000
_cell.length_c   1.000
_cell.angle_alpha   90.00
_cell.angle_beta   90.00
_cell.angle_gamma   90.00
#
_symmetry.space_group_name_H-M   'P 1'
#
loop_
_entity.id
_entity.type
_entity.pdbx_description
1 polymer ?
#
loop_
_entity_poly.entity_id
_entity_poly.type
_entity_poly.pdbx_seq_one_letter_code
_entity_poly.pdbx_strand_id
1 'polypeptide(L)'
;MEVINGMPDHVHLLLQLDSTKCIAELIKQCRGGSAHTINEEKWFDHEFKWSVGYGAFSVSQSLVGKVRNYILNQERHHEKIKFKEEYKRLLELHGLEPEKD
;
A
#
# COMPACT_ATOMS: atom_id res chain seq x y z
N MET A 1 -10.71 9.10 0.95
CA MET A 1 -10.15 7.73 0.81
C MET A 1 -11.16 6.93 0.01
N GLU A 2 -10.74 6.27 -1.07
CA GLU A 2 -11.66 5.50 -1.92
C GLU A 2 -11.82 4.08 -1.39
N VAL A 3 -10.72 3.33 -1.24
CA VAL A 3 -10.70 1.95 -0.74
C VAL A 3 -9.38 1.64 -0.03
N ILE A 4 -9.45 0.79 1.00
CA ILE A 4 -8.33 0.20 1.72
C ILE A 4 -8.55 -1.32 1.82
N ASN A 5 -7.48 -2.11 1.68
CA ASN A 5 -7.47 -3.52 2.06
C ASN A 5 -6.06 -3.93 2.52
N GLY A 6 -5.97 -4.85 3.47
CA GLY A 6 -4.73 -5.32 4.06
C GLY A 6 -4.51 -6.81 3.81
N MET A 7 -3.24 -7.18 3.69
CA MET A 7 -2.73 -8.54 3.76
C MET A 7 -1.84 -8.66 5.02
N PRO A 8 -1.50 -9.87 5.47
CA PRO A 8 -0.66 -10.05 6.66
C PRO A 8 0.69 -9.31 6.59
N ASP A 9 1.22 -9.03 5.40
CA ASP A 9 2.54 -8.42 5.19
C ASP A 9 2.53 -7.03 4.51
N HIS A 10 1.38 -6.54 4.01
CA HIS A 10 1.30 -5.22 3.37
C HIS A 10 -0.15 -4.68 3.30
N VAL A 11 -0.31 -3.40 2.91
CA VAL A 11 -1.63 -2.74 2.77
C VAL A 11 -1.70 -2.02 1.43
N HIS A 12 -2.85 -2.10 0.78
CA HIS A 12 -3.17 -1.36 -0.45
C HIS A 12 -4.14 -0.21 -0.14
N LEU A 13 -3.85 0.96 -0.69
CA LEU A 13 -4.66 2.17 -0.56
C LEU A 13 -4.97 2.76 -1.94
N LEU A 14 -6.26 2.98 -2.23
CA LEU A 14 -6.69 3.84 -3.32
C LEU A 14 -7.19 5.17 -2.75
N LEU A 15 -6.55 6.25 -3.21
CA LEU A 15 -6.75 7.59 -2.66
C LEU A 15 -7.06 8.56 -3.78
N GLN A 16 -8.06 9.42 -3.53
CA GLN A 16 -8.22 10.68 -4.25
C GLN A 16 -7.59 11.77 -3.36
N LEU A 17 -6.60 12.48 -3.90
CA LEU A 17 -5.84 13.49 -3.19
C LEU A 17 -6.05 14.85 -3.84
N ASP A 18 -6.16 15.89 -3.02
CA ASP A 18 -6.12 17.27 -3.50
C ASP A 18 -4.73 17.59 -4.06
N SER A 19 -4.68 18.48 -5.06
CA SER A 19 -3.44 18.86 -5.76
C SER A 19 -2.37 19.49 -4.85
N THR A 20 -2.75 19.91 -3.64
CA THR A 20 -1.85 20.54 -2.66
C THR A 20 -1.27 19.55 -1.65
N LYS A 21 -1.68 18.28 -1.68
CA LYS A 21 -1.25 17.28 -0.70
C LYS A 21 -0.03 16.50 -1.18
N CYS A 22 0.97 16.36 -0.30
CA CYS A 22 2.16 15.55 -0.56
C CYS A 22 1.90 14.08 -0.19
N ILE A 23 2.14 13.16 -1.13
CA ILE A 23 1.99 11.71 -0.91
C ILE A 23 2.94 11.23 0.21
N ALA A 24 4.19 11.71 0.21
CA ALA A 24 5.18 11.30 1.21
C ALA A 24 4.76 11.68 2.63
N GLU A 25 4.19 12.87 2.82
CA GLU A 25 3.69 13.32 4.13
C GLU A 25 2.49 12.50 4.58
N LEU A 26 1.56 12.22 3.67
CA LEU A 26 0.39 11.39 3.96
C LEU A 26 0.82 9.98 4.42
N ILE A 27 1.69 9.33 3.65
CA ILE A 27 2.19 8.00 3.98
C ILE A 27 2.96 8.01 5.30
N LYS A 28 3.77 9.03 5.57
CA LYS A 28 4.44 9.22 6.87
C LYS A 28 3.44 9.26 8.02
N GLN A 29 2.35 10.03 7.89
CA GLN A 29 1.31 10.13 8.92
C GLN A 29 0.56 8.81 9.09
N CYS A 30 0.14 8.16 8.00
CA CYS A 30 -0.55 6.87 8.06
C CYS A 30 0.31 5.82 8.77
N ARG A 31 1.59 5.71 8.40
CA ARG A 31 2.53 4.75 8.99
C ARG A 31 2.85 5.06 10.44
N GLY A 32 3.14 6.33 10.76
CA GLY A 32 3.47 6.75 12.11
C GLY A 32 2.29 6.56 13.07
N GLY A 33 1.10 7.02 12.69
CA GLY A 33 -0.10 6.88 13.51
C GLY A 33 -0.50 5.43 13.74
N SER A 34 -0.52 4.61 12.68
CA SER A 34 -0.85 3.18 12.81
C SER A 34 0.19 2.42 13.62
N ALA A 35 1.49 2.62 13.38
CA ALA A 35 2.53 1.95 14.16
C ALA A 35 2.49 2.37 15.63
N HIS A 36 2.24 3.65 15.92
CA HIS A 36 2.07 4.12 17.29
C HIS A 36 0.91 3.40 17.98
N THR A 37 -0.28 3.40 17.36
CA THR A 37 -1.46 2.73 17.92
C THR A 37 -1.23 1.23 18.12
N ILE A 38 -0.71 0.53 17.11
CA ILE A 38 -0.45 -0.93 17.18
C ILE A 38 0.51 -1.28 18.33
N ASN A 39 1.55 -0.46 18.52
CA ASN A 39 2.53 -0.68 19.58
C ASN A 39 1.99 -0.31 20.97
N GLU A 40 1.23 0.77 21.09
CA GLU A 40 0.58 1.16 22.35
C GLU A 40 -0.41 0.09 22.81
N GLU A 41 -1.22 -0.42 21.88
CA GLU A 41 -2.21 -1.46 22.14
C GLU A 41 -1.63 -2.88 22.23
N LYS A 42 -0.31 -3.04 21.99
CA LYS A 42 0.42 -4.32 22.06
C LYS A 42 -0.23 -5.44 21.25
N TRP A 43 -0.62 -5.15 20.01
CA TRP A 43 -1.21 -6.18 19.14
C TRP A 43 -0.25 -7.32 18.79
N PHE A 44 1.05 -7.08 18.95
CA PHE A 44 2.12 -8.07 18.74
C PHE A 44 3.07 -8.10 19.95
N ASP A 45 3.71 -9.25 20.17
CA ASP A 45 4.74 -9.44 21.21
C ASP A 45 6.09 -8.77 20.89
N HIS A 46 6.15 -8.02 19.79
CA HIS A 46 7.33 -7.31 19.32
C HIS A 46 6.95 -5.91 18.86
N GLU A 47 7.96 -5.03 18.77
CA GLU A 47 7.77 -3.68 18.23
C GLU A 47 7.42 -3.76 16.74
N PHE A 48 6.21 -3.33 16.40
CA PHE A 48 5.74 -3.24 15.02
C PHE A 48 6.39 -2.04 14.31
N LYS A 49 6.92 -2.29 13.10
CA LYS A 49 7.48 -1.27 12.22
C LYS A 49 7.08 -1.54 10.77
N TRP A 50 6.74 -0.47 10.06
CA TRP A 50 6.58 -0.50 8.60
C TRP A 50 7.95 -0.55 7.90
N SER A 51 7.96 -1.05 6.65
CA SER A 51 9.12 -0.95 5.77
C SER A 51 9.51 0.51 5.51
N VAL A 52 10.80 0.76 5.26
CA VAL A 52 11.34 2.11 4.98
C VAL A 52 10.67 2.72 3.75
N GLY A 53 10.56 1.97 2.64
CA GLY A 53 9.98 2.44 1.37
C GLY A 53 8.47 2.24 1.24
N TYR A 54 7.86 2.87 0.23
CA TYR A 54 6.48 2.70 -0.21
C TYR A 54 6.37 2.72 -1.74
N GLY A 55 5.41 1.99 -2.30
CA GLY A 55 5.02 2.12 -3.71
C GLY A 55 3.87 3.10 -3.89
N ALA A 56 3.96 3.99 -4.88
CA ALA A 56 2.87 4.89 -5.24
C ALA A 56 2.74 4.97 -6.76
N PHE A 57 1.53 4.70 -7.27
CA PHE A 57 1.25 4.60 -8.69
C PHE A 57 -0.01 5.40 -9.03
N SER A 58 0.08 6.28 -10.03
CA SER A 58 -1.06 7.07 -10.48
C SER A 58 -2.07 6.20 -11.23
N VAL A 59 -3.36 6.42 -10.97
CA VAL A 59 -4.47 5.69 -11.60
C VAL A 59 -5.30 6.64 -12.44
N SER A 60 -5.50 6.33 -13.73
CA SER A 60 -6.43 7.08 -14.59
C SER A 60 -7.87 6.92 -14.10
N GLN A 61 -8.67 7.99 -14.17
CA GLN A 61 -10.07 7.98 -13.69
C GLN A 61 -10.91 6.84 -14.30
N SER A 62 -10.68 6.51 -15.57
CA SER A 62 -11.36 5.40 -16.27
C SER A 62 -11.04 4.01 -15.69
N LEU A 63 -9.92 3.86 -14.96
CA LEU A 63 -9.46 2.62 -14.36
C LEU A 63 -9.78 2.51 -12.86
N VAL A 64 -10.30 3.57 -12.24
CA VAL A 64 -10.60 3.61 -10.79
C VAL A 64 -11.49 2.44 -10.38
N GLY A 65 -12.54 2.12 -11.14
CA GLY A 65 -13.42 0.98 -10.84
C GLY A 65 -12.68 -0.37 -10.87
N LYS A 66 -11.73 -0.54 -11.81
CA LYS A 66 -10.92 -1.76 -11.92
C LYS A 66 -9.94 -1.87 -10.76
N VAL A 67 -9.25 -0.79 -10.41
CA VAL A 67 -8.31 -0.76 -9.26
C VAL A 67 -9.04 -0.93 -7.94
N ARG A 68 -10.24 -0.34 -7.80
CA ARG A 68 -11.10 -0.55 -6.63
C ARG A 68 -11.40 -2.04 -6.43
N ASN A 69 -11.87 -2.71 -7.46
CA ASN A 69 -12.17 -4.14 -7.41
C ASN A 69 -10.91 -4.97 -7.16
N TYR A 70 -9.77 -4.57 -7.72
CA TYR A 70 -8.49 -5.22 -7.46
C TYR A 70 -8.13 -5.21 -5.97
N ILE A 71 -8.19 -4.04 -5.32
CA ILE A 71 -7.87 -3.90 -3.89
C ILE A 71 -8.85 -4.68 -3.01
N LEU A 72 -10.15 -4.64 -3.31
CA LEU A 72 -11.16 -5.39 -2.54
C LEU A 72 -10.98 -6.91 -2.61
N ASN A 73 -10.31 -7.44 -3.64
CA ASN A 73 -10.11 -8.88 -3.84
C ASN A 73 -8.67 -9.33 -3.56
N GLN A 74 -7.91 -8.55 -2.77
CA GLN A 74 -6.49 -8.82 -2.47
C GLN A 74 -6.26 -10.17 -1.78
N GLU A 75 -7.12 -10.56 -0.84
CA GLU A 75 -7.03 -11.88 -0.18
C GLU A 75 -7.04 -13.03 -1.21
N ARG A 76 -8.00 -13.00 -2.14
CA ARG A 76 -8.11 -13.99 -3.23
C ARG A 76 -6.95 -13.89 -4.23
N HIS A 77 -6.46 -12.68 -4.50
CA HIS A 77 -5.29 -12.48 -5.36
C HIS A 77 -4.05 -13.17 -4.78
N HIS A 78 -3.85 -13.01 -3.47
CA HIS A 78 -2.71 -13.54 -2.74
C HIS A 78 -2.79 -15.03 -2.39
N GLU A 79 -3.91 -15.70 -2.71
CA GLU A 79 -3.94 -17.17 -2.80
C GLU A 79 -2.96 -17.71 -3.86
N LYS A 80 -2.61 -16.90 -4.87
CA LYS A 80 -1.83 -17.32 -6.03
C LYS A 80 -0.56 -16.53 -6.27
N ILE A 81 -0.52 -15.27 -5.84
CA ILE A 81 0.58 -14.34 -6.15
C ILE A 81 1.15 -13.83 -4.84
N LYS A 82 2.47 -13.88 -4.66
CA LYS A 82 3.11 -13.35 -3.44
C LYS A 82 3.34 -11.85 -3.57
N PHE A 83 3.41 -11.14 -2.43
CA PHE A 83 3.69 -9.69 -2.41
C PHE A 83 4.90 -9.30 -3.29
N LYS A 84 6.04 -10.00 -3.18
CA LYS A 84 7.23 -9.69 -3.98
C LYS A 84 7.00 -9.78 -5.49
N GLU A 85 6.19 -10.75 -5.93
CA GLU A 85 5.84 -10.94 -7.34
C GLU A 85 4.89 -9.84 -7.82
N GLU A 86 3.89 -9.50 -7.00
CA GLU A 86 2.96 -8.39 -7.26
C GLU A 86 3.72 -7.06 -7.37
N TYR A 87 4.59 -6.75 -6.40
CA TYR A 87 5.38 -5.54 -6.37
C TYR A 87 6.28 -5.42 -7.61
N LYS A 88 6.99 -6.50 -7.97
CA LYS A 88 7.80 -6.53 -9.18
C LYS A 88 6.96 -6.26 -10.43
N ARG A 89 5.78 -6.88 -10.54
CA ARG A 89 4.87 -6.67 -11.66
C ARG A 89 4.38 -5.22 -11.73
N LEU A 90 4.09 -4.59 -10.60
CA LEU A 90 3.70 -3.18 -10.56
C LEU A 90 4.84 -2.28 -11.05
N LEU A 91 6.07 -2.52 -10.61
CA LEU A 91 7.24 -1.78 -11.11
C LEU A 91 7.40 -1.92 -12.63
N GLU A 92 7.35 -3.15 -13.15
CA GLU A 92 7.46 -3.44 -14.59
C GLU A 92 6.35 -2.76 -15.40
N LEU A 93 5.10 -2.80 -14.94
CA LEU A 93 3.96 -2.15 -15.60
C LEU A 93 4.12 -0.63 -15.70
N HIS A 94 4.87 -0.04 -14.77
CA HIS A 94 5.13 1.40 -14.71
C HIS A 94 6.52 1.79 -15.23
N GLY A 95 7.28 0.84 -15.78
CA GLY A 95 8.62 1.08 -16.33
C GLY A 95 9.64 1.51 -15.27
N LEU A 96 9.47 1.05 -14.04
CA LEU A 96 10.36 1.32 -12.92
C LEU A 96 11.22 0.09 -12.60
N GLU A 97 12.42 0.34 -12.10
CA GLU A 97 13.29 -0.69 -11.54
C GLU A 97 13.15 -0.69 -10.01
N PRO A 98 13.33 -1.85 -9.34
CA PRO A 98 13.38 -1.88 -7.88
C PRO A 98 14.55 -1.03 -7.38
N GLU A 99 14.32 -0.29 -6.29
CA GLU A 99 15.39 0.42 -5.59
C GLU A 99 16.48 -0.58 -5.20
N LYS A 100 17.75 -0.21 -5.47
CA LYS A 100 18.90 -0.96 -4.97
C LYS A 100 19.07 -0.57 -3.51
N ASP A 101 18.90 -1.53 -2.61
CA ASP A 101 19.25 -1.39 -1.19
C ASP A 101 20.69 -0.90 -1.01
#